data_AF-A0A2M7YKE1-F1
#
_entry.id   AF-A0A2M7YKE1-F1
#
_cell.length_a   1.000
_cell.length_b   1.000
_cell.length_c   1.000
_cell.angle_alpha   90.00
_cell.angle_beta   90.00
_cell.angle_gamma   90.00
#
_symmetry.space_group_name_H-M   'P 1'
#
loop_
_entity.id
_entity.type
_entity.pdbx_description
1 polymer ?
#
loop_
_entity_poly.entity_id
_entity_poly.type
_entity_poly.pdbx_seq_one_letter_code
_entity_poly.pdbx_strand_id
1 'polypeptide(L)'
;MSYSYLKYLSATICFFMLLGFSLPALADVCGPLVPSGCQSGGPTSCGLCQFFELASNIINFVVFCLTPPVAGLMIVISGLILIFGGSESARTYGKKMLTTTVVAIVIIYASWLLINTI
;
A
#
# COMPACT_ATOMS: atom_id res chain seq x y z
N MET A 1 1.49 -33.79 5.07
CA MET A 1 0.50 -32.69 5.03
C MET A 1 0.72 -31.58 6.08
N SER A 2 1.58 -31.73 7.10
CA SER A 2 1.71 -30.76 8.22
C SER A 2 2.75 -29.64 8.01
N TYR A 3 3.82 -29.87 7.23
CA TYR A 3 4.93 -28.91 7.11
C TYR A 3 4.63 -27.66 6.26
N SER A 4 3.64 -27.73 5.38
CA SER A 4 3.24 -26.60 4.53
C SER A 4 2.57 -25.49 5.35
N TYR A 5 1.64 -25.83 6.24
CA TYR A 5 0.96 -24.86 7.11
C TYR A 5 1.90 -24.19 8.12
N LEU A 6 2.89 -24.92 8.64
CA LEU A 6 3.88 -24.39 9.59
C LEU A 6 4.79 -23.32 8.94
N LYS A 7 5.11 -23.47 7.64
CA LYS A 7 5.85 -22.45 6.86
C LYS A 7 5.00 -21.23 6.51
N TYR A 8 3.73 -21.43 6.15
CA TYR A 8 2.79 -20.32 5.93
C TYR A 8 2.59 -19.50 7.20
N LEU A 9 2.44 -20.17 8.35
CA LEU A 9 2.34 -19.54 9.67
C LEU A 9 3.63 -18.76 10.03
N SER A 10 4.80 -19.36 9.82
CA SER A 10 6.08 -18.69 10.09
C SER A 10 6.33 -17.49 9.17
N ALA A 11 5.95 -17.58 7.89
CA ALA A 11 6.13 -16.50 6.92
C ALA A 11 5.17 -15.33 7.15
N THR A 12 3.91 -15.60 7.52
CA THR A 12 2.96 -14.54 7.91
C THR A 12 3.36 -13.86 9.21
N ILE A 13 3.91 -14.61 10.18
CA ILE A 13 4.46 -14.07 11.43
C ILE A 13 5.70 -13.19 11.17
N CYS A 14 6.63 -13.63 10.32
CA CYS A 14 7.79 -12.81 9.92
C CYS A 14 7.38 -11.54 9.17
N PHE A 15 6.35 -11.61 8.32
CA PHE A 15 5.81 -10.45 7.62
C PHE A 15 5.16 -9.46 8.60
N PHE A 16 4.38 -9.94 9.58
CA PHE A 16 3.80 -9.10 10.63
C PHE A 16 4.87 -8.50 11.56
N MET A 17 5.98 -9.21 11.81
CA MET A 17 7.13 -8.69 12.55
C MET A 17 7.91 -7.63 11.77
N LEU A 18 8.11 -7.82 10.47
CA LEU A 18 8.80 -6.85 9.60
C LEU A 18 7.93 -5.59 9.35
N LEU A 19 6.61 -5.76 9.20
CA LEU A 19 5.66 -4.66 9.23
C LEU A 19 5.62 -3.98 10.60
N GLY A 20 5.60 -4.74 11.69
CA GLY A 20 5.64 -4.26 13.08
C GLY A 20 6.88 -3.42 13.38
N PHE A 21 8.02 -3.79 12.81
CA PHE A 21 9.29 -3.09 12.97
C PHE A 21 9.42 -1.84 12.10
N SER A 22 8.69 -1.77 10.98
CA SER A 22 8.62 -0.59 10.10
C SER A 22 7.46 0.36 10.43
N LEU A 23 6.46 -0.11 11.18
CA LEU A 23 5.30 0.66 11.65
C LEU A 23 5.62 1.96 12.41
N PRO A 24 6.65 2.07 13.28
CA PRO A 24 6.94 3.37 13.91
C PRO A 24 7.46 4.42 12.92
N ALA A 25 7.92 4.03 11.72
CA ALA A 25 8.31 4.98 10.67
C ALA A 25 7.11 5.47 9.82
N LEU A 26 5.94 4.85 9.95
CA LEU A 26 4.74 5.18 9.17
C LEU A 26 3.80 6.15 9.90
N ALA A 27 3.98 6.33 11.23
CA ALA A 27 3.14 7.19 12.04
C ALA A 27 3.28 8.68 11.67
N ASP A 28 4.46 9.10 11.22
CA ASP A 28 4.75 10.52 10.89
C ASP A 28 4.46 10.89 9.42
N VAL A 29 4.36 9.91 8.50
CA VAL A 29 4.01 10.17 7.09
C VAL A 29 2.50 10.22 6.85
N CYS A 30 1.73 9.73 7.81
CA CYS A 30 0.27 9.77 7.84
C CYS A 30 -0.19 11.13 8.47
N GLY A 31 0.11 12.24 7.80
CA GLY A 31 -0.26 13.59 8.24
C GLY A 31 -1.79 13.80 8.34
N PRO A 32 -2.26 14.92 8.93
CA PRO A 32 -3.69 15.18 9.12
C PRO A 32 -4.44 15.22 7.77
N LEU A 33 -5.40 14.31 7.60
CA LEU A 33 -6.22 14.24 6.39
C LEU A 33 -7.06 15.53 6.21
N VAL A 34 -7.55 16.09 7.30
CA VAL A 34 -8.35 17.32 7.29
C VAL A 34 -7.45 18.56 7.38
N PRO A 35 -7.52 19.50 6.41
CA PRO A 35 -6.81 20.77 6.49
C PRO A 35 -7.11 21.50 7.80
N SER A 36 -6.08 22.01 8.48
CA SER A 36 -6.19 22.63 9.82
C SER A 36 -7.10 23.86 9.86
N GLY A 37 -7.32 24.53 8.71
CA GLY A 37 -8.27 25.64 8.56
C GLY A 37 -9.76 25.24 8.64
N CYS A 38 -10.09 23.95 8.49
CA CYS A 38 -11.47 23.43 8.56
C CYS A 38 -11.76 22.63 9.84
N GLN A 39 -10.77 22.40 10.72
CA GLN A 39 -10.95 21.61 11.95
C GLN A 39 -11.64 22.37 13.09
N SER A 40 -11.55 23.70 13.08
CA SER A 40 -12.27 24.57 14.00
C SER A 40 -13.40 25.20 13.22
N GLY A 41 -14.66 24.95 13.57
CA GLY A 41 -15.87 25.42 12.88
C GLY A 41 -16.06 26.95 12.83
N GLY A 42 -15.05 27.68 12.38
CA GLY A 42 -15.09 29.11 12.12
C GLY A 42 -15.87 29.38 10.82
N PRO A 43 -16.85 30.30 10.81
CA PRO A 43 -17.80 30.50 9.72
C PRO A 43 -17.23 31.14 8.45
N THR A 44 -15.91 31.13 8.25
CA THR A 44 -15.27 31.73 7.07
C THR A 44 -14.15 30.83 6.58
N SER A 45 -14.33 30.32 5.36
CA SER A 45 -13.30 29.66 4.54
C SER A 45 -13.17 28.13 4.71
N CYS A 46 -14.22 27.36 4.40
CA CYS A 46 -14.03 26.04 3.75
C CYS A 46 -14.57 26.17 2.32
N GLY A 47 -13.78 26.78 1.46
CA GLY A 47 -14.11 26.96 0.04
C GLY A 47 -13.70 25.74 -0.80
N LEU A 48 -13.95 25.81 -2.11
CA LEU A 48 -13.53 24.78 -3.07
C LEU A 48 -12.02 24.49 -3.02
N CYS A 49 -11.18 25.49 -2.70
CA CYS A 49 -9.73 25.31 -2.60
C CYS A 49 -9.29 24.30 -1.52
N GLN A 50 -9.92 24.32 -0.34
CA GLN A 50 -9.59 23.37 0.75
C GLN A 50 -10.16 21.97 0.50
N PHE A 51 -11.20 21.86 -0.34
CA PHE A 51 -11.69 20.57 -0.80
C PHE A 51 -10.68 19.87 -1.74
N PHE A 52 -10.02 20.64 -2.62
CA PHE A 52 -8.91 20.11 -3.43
C PHE A 52 -7.68 19.74 -2.59
N GLU A 53 -7.39 20.50 -1.53
CA GLU A 53 -6.31 20.19 -0.59
C GLU A 53 -6.59 18.88 0.17
N LEU A 54 -7.83 18.68 0.62
CA LEU A 54 -8.27 17.41 1.21
C LEU A 54 -8.08 16.24 0.23
N ALA A 55 -8.46 16.39 -1.04
CA ALA A 55 -8.27 15.35 -2.04
C ALA A 55 -6.78 15.01 -2.25
N SER A 56 -5.90 16.01 -2.29
CA SER A 56 -4.46 15.79 -2.36
C SER A 56 -3.93 15.05 -1.13
N ASN A 57 -4.38 15.41 0.07
CA ASN A 57 -3.99 14.73 1.31
C ASN A 57 -4.46 13.27 1.34
N ILE A 58 -5.66 12.98 0.83
CA ILE A 58 -6.17 11.61 0.70
C ILE A 58 -5.31 10.80 -0.27
N ILE A 59 -4.95 11.36 -1.42
CA ILE A 59 -4.10 10.66 -2.38
C ILE A 59 -2.72 10.38 -1.76
N ASN A 60 -2.11 11.36 -1.08
CA ASN A 60 -0.86 11.17 -0.33
C ASN A 60 -0.98 10.05 0.71
N PHE A 61 -2.07 10.03 1.47
CA PHE A 61 -2.33 8.98 2.46
C PHE A 61 -2.44 7.59 1.81
N VAL A 62 -3.19 7.47 0.71
CA VAL A 62 -3.36 6.19 0.00
C VAL A 62 -2.03 5.72 -0.60
N VAL A 63 -1.25 6.63 -1.18
CA VAL A 63 0.04 6.30 -1.83
C VAL A 63 1.11 5.94 -0.81
N PHE A 64 1.29 6.72 0.26
CA PHE A 64 2.39 6.50 1.20
C PHE A 64 2.04 5.63 2.40
N CYS A 65 0.78 5.62 2.85
CA CYS A 65 0.39 4.89 4.05
C CYS A 65 -0.30 3.55 3.71
N LEU A 66 -1.14 3.49 2.66
CA LEU A 66 -1.91 2.28 2.33
C LEU A 66 -1.27 1.41 1.23
N THR A 67 -0.64 2.00 0.23
CA THR A 67 -0.07 1.24 -0.90
C THR A 67 1.08 0.32 -0.49
N PRO A 68 2.07 0.73 0.33
CA PRO A 68 3.18 -0.15 0.73
C PRO A 68 2.74 -1.45 1.42
N PRO A 69 1.84 -1.45 2.43
CA PRO A 69 1.43 -2.69 3.09
C PRO A 69 0.63 -3.62 2.16
N VAL A 70 -0.24 -3.06 1.31
CA VAL A 70 -1.02 -3.84 0.34
C VAL A 70 -0.13 -4.44 -0.74
N ALA A 71 0.78 -3.64 -1.29
CA ALA A 71 1.77 -4.09 -2.26
C ALA A 71 2.67 -5.19 -1.70
N GLY A 72 3.17 -5.02 -0.47
CA GLY A 72 3.98 -6.02 0.22
C GLY A 72 3.24 -7.35 0.36
N LEU A 73 1.96 -7.33 0.75
CA LEU A 73 1.16 -8.53 0.91
C LEU A 73 0.98 -9.29 -0.42
N MET A 74 0.67 -8.56 -1.50
CA MET A 74 0.47 -9.13 -2.83
C MET A 74 1.76 -9.71 -3.41
N ILE A 75 2.91 -9.06 -3.21
CA ILE A 75 4.23 -9.58 -3.62
C ILE A 75 4.57 -10.87 -2.88
N VAL A 76 4.30 -10.95 -1.58
CA VAL A 76 4.54 -12.17 -0.80
C VAL A 76 3.66 -13.33 -1.28
N ILE A 77 2.35 -13.10 -1.43
CA ILE A 77 1.40 -14.13 -1.90
C ILE A 77 1.80 -14.65 -3.28
N SER A 78 2.12 -13.75 -4.20
CA SER A 78 2.50 -14.12 -5.57
C SER A 78 3.88 -14.81 -5.64
N GLY A 79 4.83 -14.42 -4.79
CA GLY A 79 6.12 -15.10 -4.64
C GLY A 79 5.98 -16.53 -4.11
N LEU A 80 5.08 -16.75 -3.13
CA LEU A 80 4.78 -18.08 -2.61
C LEU A 80 4.15 -18.98 -3.68
N ILE A 81 3.21 -18.46 -4.47
CA ILE A 81 2.60 -19.22 -5.58
C ILE A 81 3.66 -19.60 -6.64
N LEU A 82 4.65 -18.74 -6.89
CA LEU A 82 5.69 -19.00 -7.89
C LEU A 82 6.69 -20.07 -7.44
N ILE A 83 7.08 -20.10 -6.16
CA ILE A 83 8.03 -21.06 -5.60
C ILE A 83 7.38 -22.43 -5.35
N PHE A 84 6.13 -22.45 -4.87
CA PHE A 84 5.45 -23.69 -4.45
C PHE A 84 4.42 -24.23 -5.44
N GLY A 85 4.13 -23.49 -6.52
CA GLY A 85 3.27 -23.93 -7.61
C GLY A 85 3.91 -25.08 -8.39
N GLY A 86 3.68 -26.32 -7.95
CA GLY A 86 4.18 -27.53 -8.61
C GLY A 86 3.61 -27.80 -10.01
N SER A 87 2.62 -27.00 -10.44
CA SER A 87 2.06 -27.03 -11.79
C SER A 87 2.50 -25.84 -12.64
N GLU A 88 2.61 -26.05 -13.95
CA GLU A 88 2.93 -24.99 -14.91
C GLU A 88 1.88 -23.86 -14.90
N SER A 89 0.61 -24.22 -14.65
CA SER A 89 -0.48 -23.27 -14.47
C SER A 89 -0.29 -22.35 -13.26
N ALA A 90 0.15 -22.89 -12.12
CA ALA A 90 0.39 -22.11 -10.91
C ALA A 90 1.60 -21.17 -11.06
N ARG A 91 2.68 -21.61 -11.73
CA ARG A 91 3.84 -20.74 -12.01
C ARG A 91 3.50 -19.61 -12.95
N THR A 92 2.69 -19.87 -13.98
CA THR A 92 2.22 -18.85 -14.91
C THR A 92 1.33 -17.83 -14.20
N TYR A 93 0.43 -18.30 -13.34
CA TYR A 93 -0.44 -17.44 -12.55
C TYR A 93 0.33 -16.58 -11.54
N GLY A 94 1.29 -17.17 -10.80
CA GLY A 94 2.14 -16.44 -9.86
C GLY A 94 2.99 -15.37 -10.53
N LYS A 95 3.59 -15.67 -11.70
CA LYS A 95 4.30 -14.67 -12.52
C LYS A 95 3.38 -13.53 -12.96
N LYS A 96 2.19 -13.85 -13.46
CA LYS A 96 1.21 -12.85 -13.89
C LYS A 96 0.82 -11.94 -12.74
N MET A 97 0.51 -12.50 -11.56
CA MET A 97 0.18 -11.71 -10.36
C MET A 97 1.34 -10.81 -9.92
N LEU A 98 2.58 -11.31 -9.93
CA LEU A 98 3.75 -10.49 -9.60
C LEU A 98 3.89 -9.33 -10.59
N THR A 99 3.86 -9.59 -11.89
CA THR A 99 4.00 -8.55 -12.91
C THR A 99 2.89 -7.51 -12.82
N THR A 100 1.65 -7.93 -12.59
CA THR A 100 0.52 -7.01 -12.43
C THR A 100 0.68 -6.14 -11.18
N THR A 101 1.17 -6.72 -10.07
CA THR A 101 1.40 -5.97 -8.82
C THR A 101 2.50 -4.92 -9.01
N VAL A 102 3.61 -5.27 -9.67
CA VAL A 102 4.69 -4.34 -9.99
C VAL A 102 4.18 -3.20 -10.89
N VAL A 103 3.40 -3.52 -11.93
CA VAL A 103 2.81 -2.51 -12.82
C VAL A 103 1.86 -1.59 -12.05
N ALA A 104 1.03 -2.12 -11.15
CA ALA A 104 0.13 -1.31 -10.33
C ALA A 104 0.89 -0.33 -9.43
N ILE A 105 1.96 -0.79 -8.77
CA ILE A 105 2.82 0.06 -7.94
C ILE A 105 3.41 1.21 -8.78
N VAL A 106 3.94 0.89 -9.96
CA VAL A 106 4.51 1.89 -10.88
C VAL A 106 3.46 2.92 -11.28
N ILE A 107 2.24 2.49 -11.64
CA ILE A 107 1.15 3.41 -12.03
C ILE A 107 0.74 4.31 -10.86
N ILE A 108 0.62 3.78 -9.64
CA ILE A 108 0.24 4.55 -8.46
C ILE A 108 1.28 5.65 -8.20
N TYR A 109 2.56 5.30 -8.15
CA TYR A 109 3.63 6.27 -7.92
C TYR A 109 3.81 7.23 -9.10
N ALA A 110 3.66 6.78 -10.34
CA ALA A 110 3.71 7.64 -11.51
C ALA A 110 2.56 8.67 -11.49
N SER A 111 1.34 8.24 -11.14
CA SER A 111 0.19 9.14 -11.02
C SER A 111 0.42 10.20 -9.95
N TRP A 112 0.95 9.79 -8.79
CA TRP A 112 1.28 10.72 -7.71
C TRP A 112 2.36 11.72 -8.12
N LEU A 113 3.44 11.26 -8.76
CA LEU A 113 4.53 12.12 -9.25
C LEU A 113 4.01 13.13 -10.28
N LEU A 114 3.20 12.69 -11.24
CA LEU A 114 2.66 13.57 -12.27
C LEU A 114 1.83 14.69 -11.65
N ILE A 115 0.93 14.37 -10.70
CA ILE A 115 0.05 15.37 -10.07
C ILE A 115 0.81 16.39 -9.22
N ASN A 116 1.90 15.98 -8.55
CA ASN A 116 2.67 16.88 -7.68
C ASN A 116 3.81 17.61 -8.41
N THR A 117 4.12 17.23 -9.66
CA THR A 117 5.21 17.84 -10.46
C THR A 117 4.72 18.95 -11.39
N ILE A 118 3.44 18.96 -11.77
CA ILE A 118 2.81 20.03 -12.59
C ILE A 118 2.05 21.03 -11.73
#